data_AF-A0A7X0VF00-F1
#
_entry.id   AF-A0A7X0VF00-F1
#
_cell.length_a   1.000
_cell.length_b   1.000
_cell.length_c   1.000
_cell.angle_alpha   90.00
_cell.angle_beta   90.00
_cell.angle_gamma   90.00
#
_symmetry.space_group_name_H-M   'P 1'
#
loop_
_entity.id
_entity.type
_entity.pdbx_description
1 polymer ?
#
loop_
_entity_poly.entity_id
_entity_poly.type
_entity_poly.pdbx_seq_one_letter_code
_entity_poly.pdbx_strand_id
1 'polypeptide(L)'
;MSNLSVNRSEPEVGDRAVEMTNLSPLVVRARLVFKAMVRIFALCIMIQVFLAGLALFWNSAQWASHTGFAIAVIIVSILVLVISFIARLPLSLRLRSAGLFGIIILIAVSAKLPSGIGYLSALHPVLALMLFFGTVSLVRKTDDLKKEKKQESAEQSG
;
A
#
# COMPACT_ATOMS: atom_id res chain seq x y z
N MET A 1 -41.58 12.34 47.41
CA MET A 1 -41.00 10.98 47.39
C MET A 1 -40.07 10.87 46.18
N SER A 2 -38.87 10.32 46.44
CA SER A 2 -37.82 9.81 45.53
C SER A 2 -37.25 10.68 44.41
N ASN A 3 -36.06 11.22 44.70
CA ASN A 3 -35.00 11.53 43.74
C ASN A 3 -34.66 10.31 42.87
N LEU A 4 -34.60 10.49 41.55
CA LEU A 4 -34.02 9.53 40.61
C LEU A 4 -32.87 10.24 39.87
N SER A 5 -31.71 10.29 40.52
CA SER A 5 -30.45 10.60 39.85
C SER A 5 -30.11 9.43 38.93
N VAL A 6 -30.35 9.60 37.64
CA VAL A 6 -29.85 8.70 36.60
C VAL A 6 -28.33 8.82 36.60
N ASN A 7 -27.66 7.87 37.27
CA ASN A 7 -26.21 7.71 37.23
C ASN A 7 -25.82 7.20 35.83
N ARG A 8 -25.59 8.14 34.90
CA ARG A 8 -24.98 7.85 33.61
C ARG A 8 -23.47 7.87 33.85
N SER A 9 -22.89 6.70 34.13
CA SER A 9 -21.45 6.49 34.08
C SER A 9 -21.00 6.73 32.65
N GLU A 10 -20.53 7.94 32.36
CA GLU A 10 -19.79 8.22 31.14
C GLU A 10 -18.56 7.30 31.12
N PRO A 11 -18.27 6.61 29.99
CA PRO A 11 -17.03 5.86 29.89
C PRO A 11 -15.88 6.86 30.02
N GLU A 12 -15.11 6.71 31.11
CA GLU A 12 -13.95 7.53 31.42
C GLU A 12 -13.08 7.68 30.17
N VAL A 13 -12.75 8.92 29.82
CA VAL A 13 -11.82 9.27 28.74
C VAL A 13 -10.47 8.54 28.91
N GLY A 14 -10.14 8.12 30.13
CA GLY A 14 -8.99 7.28 30.45
C GLY A 14 -9.02 5.89 29.83
N ASP A 15 -10.18 5.24 29.71
CA ASP A 15 -10.27 3.84 29.26
C ASP A 15 -9.93 3.71 27.76
N ARG A 16 -10.32 4.73 26.97
CA ARG A 16 -9.92 4.83 25.55
C ARG A 16 -8.44 5.18 25.35
N ALA A 17 -7.81 5.86 26.30
CA ALA A 17 -6.38 6.17 26.25
C ALA A 17 -5.53 4.96 26.65
N VAL A 18 -5.99 4.15 27.61
CA VAL A 18 -5.31 2.93 28.06
C VAL A 18 -5.34 1.83 26.98
N GLU A 19 -6.44 1.69 26.24
CA GLU A 19 -6.53 0.73 25.10
C GLU A 19 -5.55 1.07 23.94
N MET A 20 -5.18 2.34 23.79
CA MET A 20 -4.31 2.83 22.72
C MET A 20 -2.82 2.48 22.92
N THR A 21 -2.41 2.03 24.11
CA THR A 21 -0.98 1.84 24.46
C THR A 21 -0.48 0.40 24.38
N ASN A 22 -1.36 -0.59 24.18
CA ASN A 22 -0.97 -2.01 24.04
C ASN A 22 -1.32 -2.56 22.65
N LEU A 23 -0.70 -2.02 21.60
CA LEU A 23 -0.77 -2.66 20.28
C LEU A 23 -0.14 -4.05 20.35
N SER A 24 -0.91 -5.09 19.99
CA SER A 24 -0.40 -6.46 19.99
C SER A 24 0.91 -6.59 19.20
N PRO A 25 1.86 -7.46 19.62
CA PRO A 25 3.12 -7.67 18.91
C PRO A 25 2.92 -8.03 17.42
N LEU A 26 1.81 -8.67 17.09
CA LEU A 26 1.43 -9.01 15.72
C LEU A 26 1.19 -7.76 14.86
N VAL A 27 0.51 -6.73 15.38
CA VAL A 27 0.25 -5.48 14.64
C VAL A 27 1.57 -4.75 14.36
N VAL A 28 2.48 -4.72 15.33
CA VAL A 28 3.80 -4.09 15.16
C VAL A 28 4.62 -4.83 14.10
N ARG A 29 4.66 -6.16 14.16
CA ARG A 29 5.33 -6.99 13.13
C ARG A 29 4.68 -6.80 11.76
N ALA A 30 3.36 -6.78 11.67
CA ALA A 30 2.63 -6.56 10.42
C ALA A 30 2.97 -5.19 9.78
N ARG A 31 3.18 -4.14 10.58
CA ARG A 31 3.64 -2.83 10.07
C ARG A 31 5.06 -2.89 9.50
N LEU A 32 5.96 -3.66 10.10
CA LEU A 32 7.31 -3.87 9.56
C LEU A 32 7.27 -4.65 8.24
N VAL A 33 6.48 -5.73 8.20
CA VAL A 33 6.27 -6.52 6.98
C VAL A 33 5.65 -5.67 5.88
N PHE A 34 4.65 -4.84 6.20
CA PHE A 34 4.07 -3.88 5.25
C PHE A 34 5.15 -2.97 4.65
N LYS A 35 6.00 -2.38 5.49
CA LYS A 35 7.12 -1.52 5.04
C LYS A 35 8.03 -2.24 4.05
N ALA A 36 8.41 -3.48 4.37
CA ALA A 36 9.26 -4.28 3.50
C ALA A 36 8.54 -4.61 2.17
N MET A 37 7.27 -5.01 2.24
CA MET A 37 6.47 -5.36 1.07
C MET A 37 6.26 -4.20 0.11
N VAL A 38 6.02 -2.98 0.59
CA VAL A 38 5.87 -1.81 -0.31
C VAL A 38 7.20 -1.51 -1.04
N ARG A 39 8.37 -1.75 -0.43
CA ARG A 39 9.67 -1.61 -1.11
C ARG A 39 9.91 -2.70 -2.14
N ILE A 40 9.60 -3.95 -1.77
CA ILE A 40 9.65 -5.08 -2.70
C ILE A 40 8.74 -4.82 -3.89
N PHE A 41 7.54 -4.29 -3.65
CA PHE A 41 6.61 -3.92 -4.70
C PHE A 41 7.18 -2.88 -5.67
N ALA A 42 7.83 -1.82 -5.17
CA ALA A 42 8.51 -0.84 -6.01
C ALA A 42 9.60 -1.48 -6.88
N LEU A 43 10.39 -2.40 -6.31
CA LEU A 43 11.42 -3.14 -7.04
C LEU A 43 10.81 -4.05 -8.11
N CYS A 44 9.72 -4.76 -7.80
CA CYS A 44 8.99 -5.58 -8.78
C CYS A 44 8.49 -4.75 -9.97
N ILE A 45 8.00 -3.53 -9.72
CA ILE A 45 7.58 -2.61 -10.79
C ILE A 45 8.77 -2.21 -11.67
N MET A 46 9.92 -1.88 -11.08
CA MET A 46 11.14 -1.58 -11.85
C MET A 46 11.58 -2.76 -12.72
N ILE A 47 11.54 -3.98 -12.17
CA ILE A 47 11.84 -5.21 -12.93
C ILE A 47 10.86 -5.36 -14.09
N GLN A 48 9.56 -5.13 -13.89
CA GLN A 48 8.58 -5.19 -14.99
C GLN A 48 8.87 -4.21 -16.12
N VAL A 49 9.21 -2.96 -15.78
CA VAL A 49 9.56 -1.93 -16.77
C VAL A 49 10.83 -2.32 -17.51
N PHE A 50 11.84 -2.85 -16.80
CA PHE A 50 13.06 -3.35 -17.42
C PHE A 50 12.80 -4.52 -18.39
N LEU A 51 11.97 -5.50 -18.00
CA LEU A 51 11.61 -6.62 -18.87
C LEU A 51 10.84 -6.17 -20.13
N ALA A 52 9.96 -5.17 -20.00
CA ALA A 52 9.32 -4.55 -21.17
C ALA A 52 10.36 -3.85 -22.07
N GLY A 53 11.33 -3.16 -21.48
CA GLY A 53 12.44 -2.55 -22.21
C GLY A 53 13.29 -3.58 -22.96
N LEU A 54 13.62 -4.72 -22.34
CA LEU A 54 14.31 -5.82 -23.01
C LEU A 54 13.52 -6.34 -24.22
N ALA A 55 12.20 -6.48 -24.07
CA ALA A 55 11.33 -6.94 -25.14
C ALA A 55 11.23 -5.96 -26.32
N LEU A 56 11.32 -4.65 -26.03
CA LEU A 56 11.28 -3.59 -27.04
C LEU A 56 12.63 -3.38 -27.75
N PHE A 57 13.72 -3.34 -26.99
CA PHE A 57 15.02 -2.85 -27.48
C PHE A 57 16.05 -3.93 -27.76
N TRP A 58 15.88 -5.14 -27.23
CA TRP A 58 16.85 -6.23 -27.42
C TRP A 58 16.22 -7.43 -28.14
N ASN A 59 15.23 -8.08 -27.53
CA ASN A 59 14.66 -9.32 -28.07
C ASN A 59 13.18 -9.46 -27.70
N SER A 60 12.31 -9.48 -28.71
CA SER A 60 10.85 -9.60 -28.54
C SER A 60 10.40 -10.88 -27.82
N ALA A 61 11.19 -11.94 -27.80
CA ALA A 61 10.90 -13.14 -27.00
C ALA A 61 10.80 -12.83 -25.49
N GLN A 62 11.39 -11.72 -25.02
CA GLN A 62 11.32 -11.28 -23.62
C GLN A 62 9.93 -10.81 -23.18
N TRP A 63 8.96 -10.66 -24.10
CA TRP A 63 7.55 -10.48 -23.72
C TRP A 63 7.03 -11.63 -22.85
N ALA A 64 7.55 -12.86 -23.03
CA ALA A 64 7.24 -14.00 -22.17
C ALA A 64 7.70 -13.76 -20.73
N SER A 65 8.91 -13.23 -20.53
CA SER A 65 9.43 -12.86 -19.22
C SER A 65 8.61 -11.75 -18.57
N HIS A 66 8.30 -10.68 -19.31
CA HIS A 66 7.49 -9.56 -18.84
C HIS A 66 6.07 -9.98 -18.43
N THR A 67 5.41 -10.80 -19.25
CA THR A 67 4.04 -11.27 -18.96
C THR A 67 4.02 -12.31 -17.85
N GLY A 68 5.00 -13.21 -17.80
CA GLY A 68 5.15 -14.19 -16.71
C GLY A 68 5.42 -13.54 -15.36
N PHE A 69 6.30 -12.54 -15.31
CA PHE A 69 6.64 -11.84 -14.06
C PHE A 69 5.51 -10.91 -13.57
N ALA A 70 4.54 -10.54 -14.43
CA ALA A 70 3.38 -9.75 -14.03
C ALA A 70 2.57 -10.40 -12.89
N ILE A 71 2.54 -11.75 -12.81
CA ILE A 71 1.87 -12.48 -11.73
C ILE A 71 2.50 -12.16 -10.37
N ALA A 72 3.83 -12.06 -10.28
CA ALA A 72 4.51 -11.69 -9.05
C ALA A 72 4.12 -10.27 -8.60
N VAL A 73 4.00 -9.33 -9.53
CA VAL A 73 3.56 -7.95 -9.24
C VAL A 73 2.13 -7.93 -8.69
N ILE A 74 1.23 -8.72 -9.28
CA ILE A 74 -0.16 -8.86 -8.81
C ILE A 74 -0.18 -9.44 -7.39
N ILE A 75 0.51 -10.55 -7.15
CA ILE A 75 0.55 -11.20 -5.83
C ILE A 75 1.09 -10.22 -4.77
N VAL A 76 2.22 -9.57 -5.01
CA VAL A 76 2.82 -8.62 -4.07
C VAL A 76 1.87 -7.45 -3.79
N SER A 77 1.15 -6.95 -4.80
CA SER A 77 0.19 -5.87 -4.61
C SER A 77 -1.00 -6.25 -3.73
N ILE A 78 -1.52 -7.48 -3.87
CA ILE A 78 -2.59 -8.02 -3.03
C ILE A 78 -2.07 -8.16 -1.59
N LEU A 79 -0.85 -8.66 -1.41
CA LEU A 79 -0.24 -8.76 -0.08
C LEU A 79 -0.08 -7.38 0.57
N VAL A 80 0.39 -6.37 -0.16
CA VAL A 80 0.45 -4.98 0.34
C VAL A 80 -0.94 -4.52 0.79
N LEU A 81 -1.97 -4.74 -0.02
CA LEU A 81 -3.35 -4.35 0.32
C LEU A 81 -3.84 -5.07 1.58
N VAL A 82 -3.75 -6.40 1.64
CA VAL A 82 -4.23 -7.20 2.78
C VAL A 82 -3.48 -6.84 4.06
N ILE A 83 -2.15 -6.76 4.00
CA ILE A 83 -1.32 -6.43 5.16
C ILE A 83 -1.65 -5.02 5.67
N SER A 84 -2.06 -4.08 4.81
CA SER A 84 -2.48 -2.73 5.25
C SER A 84 -3.64 -2.78 6.26
N PHE A 85 -4.54 -3.76 6.14
CA PHE A 85 -5.64 -3.99 7.08
C PHE A 85 -5.16 -4.70 8.34
N ILE A 86 -4.36 -5.76 8.20
CA ILE A 86 -3.80 -6.53 9.34
C ILE A 86 -2.94 -5.62 10.24
N ALA A 87 -2.14 -4.75 9.63
CA ALA A 87 -1.28 -3.77 10.31
C ALA A 87 -2.07 -2.60 10.96
N ARG A 88 -3.41 -2.60 10.81
CA ARG A 88 -4.33 -1.56 11.31
C ARG A 88 -3.84 -0.16 10.95
N LEU A 89 -3.48 0.04 9.67
CA LEU A 89 -3.00 1.33 9.19
C LEU A 89 -4.14 2.36 9.12
N PRO A 90 -3.82 3.67 9.21
CA PRO A 90 -4.82 4.72 9.01
C PRO A 90 -5.52 4.55 7.66
N LEU A 91 -6.80 4.95 7.60
CA LEU A 91 -7.66 4.75 6.42
C LEU A 91 -7.03 5.32 5.14
N SER A 92 -6.34 6.46 5.26
CA SER A 92 -5.64 7.10 4.15
C SER A 92 -4.58 6.21 3.49
N LEU A 93 -3.87 5.38 4.26
CA LEU A 93 -2.88 4.44 3.72
C LEU A 93 -3.55 3.20 3.12
N ARG A 94 -4.63 2.70 3.72
CA ARG A 94 -5.42 1.58 3.18
C ARG A 94 -6.02 1.94 1.82
N LEU A 95 -6.61 3.13 1.70
CA LEU A 95 -7.14 3.65 0.43
C LEU A 95 -6.05 3.83 -0.63
N ARG A 96 -4.84 4.27 -0.23
CA ARG A 96 -3.70 4.33 -1.15
C ARG A 96 -3.29 2.94 -1.64
N SER A 97 -3.18 1.95 -0.75
CA SER A 97 -2.91 0.56 -1.16
C SER A 97 -3.99 0.02 -2.11
N ALA A 98 -5.27 0.31 -1.84
CA ALA A 98 -6.37 -0.09 -2.72
C ALA A 98 -6.29 0.62 -4.08
N GLY A 99 -5.97 1.91 -4.11
CA GLY A 99 -5.77 2.68 -5.34
C GLY A 99 -4.62 2.13 -6.19
N LEU A 100 -3.50 1.74 -5.58
CA LEU A 100 -2.38 1.10 -6.30
C LEU A 100 -2.81 -0.24 -6.91
N PHE A 101 -3.58 -1.04 -6.17
CA PHE A 101 -4.14 -2.28 -6.72
C PHE A 101 -5.12 -2.00 -7.88
N GLY A 102 -5.94 -0.96 -7.76
CA GLY A 102 -6.80 -0.50 -8.86
C GLY A 102 -6.02 -0.12 -10.12
N ILE A 103 -4.88 0.56 -9.97
CA ILE A 103 -4.00 0.89 -11.11
C ILE A 103 -3.48 -0.39 -11.79
N ILE A 104 -3.12 -1.45 -11.04
CA ILE A 104 -2.74 -2.74 -11.64
C ILE A 104 -3.84 -3.31 -12.53
N ILE A 105 -5.09 -3.23 -12.09
CA ILE A 105 -6.23 -3.68 -12.89
C ILE A 105 -6.31 -2.87 -14.18
N LEU A 106 -6.15 -1.54 -14.12
CA LEU A 106 -6.14 -0.68 -15.30
C LEU A 106 -4.98 -0.98 -16.25
N ILE A 107 -3.78 -1.29 -15.72
CA ILE A 107 -2.61 -1.75 -16.49
C ILE A 107 -2.93 -3.06 -17.22
N ALA A 108 -3.56 -4.01 -16.55
CA ALA A 108 -3.93 -5.30 -17.15
C ALA A 108 -5.02 -5.15 -18.23
N VAL A 109 -5.99 -4.26 -18.03
CA VAL A 109 -7.03 -3.95 -19.02
C VAL A 109 -6.41 -3.26 -20.24
N SER A 110 -5.65 -2.17 -20.05
CA SER A 110 -5.01 -1.43 -21.13
C SER A 110 -4.09 -2.30 -21.99
N ALA A 111 -3.37 -3.26 -21.41
CA ALA A 111 -2.52 -4.20 -22.15
C ALA A 111 -3.28 -5.15 -23.09
N LYS A 112 -4.59 -5.36 -22.86
CA LYS A 112 -5.42 -6.32 -23.60
C LYS A 112 -6.43 -5.67 -24.53
N LEU A 113 -6.45 -4.35 -24.64
CA LEU A 113 -7.42 -3.66 -25.49
C LEU A 113 -7.15 -3.93 -26.98
N PRO A 114 -8.20 -4.06 -27.81
CA PRO A 114 -8.07 -4.24 -29.25
C PRO A 114 -7.35 -3.08 -29.96
N SER A 115 -6.72 -3.38 -31.10
CA SER A 115 -5.98 -2.40 -31.91
C SER A 115 -6.81 -1.19 -32.36
N GLY A 116 -8.13 -1.36 -32.55
CA GLY A 116 -9.05 -0.27 -32.94
C GLY A 116 -9.16 0.88 -31.91
N ILE A 117 -8.71 0.67 -30.68
CA ILE A 117 -8.65 1.69 -29.61
C ILE A 117 -7.24 1.82 -29.03
N GLY A 118 -6.20 1.58 -29.85
CA GLY A 118 -4.80 1.49 -29.42
C GLY A 118 -4.25 2.70 -28.66
N TYR A 119 -4.85 3.88 -28.78
CA TYR A 119 -4.50 5.05 -27.96
C TYR A 119 -4.79 4.84 -26.47
N LEU A 120 -5.79 4.03 -26.11
CA LEU A 120 -6.05 3.62 -24.73
C LEU A 120 -5.04 2.56 -24.27
N SER A 121 -4.60 1.67 -25.15
CA SER A 121 -3.51 0.73 -24.83
C SER A 121 -2.20 1.45 -24.54
N ALA A 122 -1.96 2.58 -25.20
CA ALA A 122 -0.81 3.46 -24.94
C ALA A 122 -0.82 4.10 -23.54
N LEU A 123 -1.91 3.99 -22.77
CA LEU A 123 -1.92 4.40 -21.36
C LEU A 123 -1.14 3.43 -20.46
N HIS A 124 -0.88 2.20 -20.90
CA HIS A 124 -0.22 1.18 -20.08
C HIS A 124 1.11 1.66 -19.45
N PRO A 125 2.06 2.27 -20.19
CA PRO A 125 3.29 2.81 -19.60
C PRO A 125 3.03 4.00 -18.66
N VAL A 126 2.04 4.85 -18.95
CA VAL A 126 1.67 5.99 -18.09
C VAL A 126 1.15 5.49 -16.75
N LEU A 127 0.26 4.48 -16.77
CA LEU A 127 -0.27 3.84 -15.58
C LEU A 127 0.83 3.12 -14.79
N ALA A 128 1.81 2.50 -15.45
CA ALA A 128 2.96 1.89 -14.79
C ALA A 128 3.82 2.94 -14.05
N LEU A 129 4.04 4.12 -14.63
CA LEU A 129 4.72 5.24 -13.96
C LEU A 129 3.90 5.74 -12.76
N MET A 130 2.59 5.93 -12.93
CA MET A 130 1.71 6.32 -11.82
C MET A 130 1.76 5.30 -10.67
N LEU A 131 1.77 4.00 -10.98
CA LEU A 131 1.92 2.93 -10.00
C LEU A 131 3.27 3.02 -9.27
N PHE A 132 4.37 3.22 -10.01
CA PHE A 132 5.70 3.34 -9.44
C PHE A 132 5.80 4.54 -8.48
N PHE A 133 5.47 5.75 -8.95
CA PHE A 133 5.53 6.96 -8.12
C PHE A 133 4.56 6.91 -6.95
N GLY A 134 3.36 6.35 -7.15
CA GLY A 134 2.40 6.11 -6.08
C GLY A 134 2.95 5.17 -5.01
N THR A 135 3.67 4.12 -5.42
CA THR A 135 4.33 3.18 -4.51
C THR A 135 5.47 3.84 -3.73
N VAL A 136 6.33 4.63 -4.40
CA VAL A 136 7.40 5.39 -3.73
C VAL A 136 6.83 6.41 -2.74
N SER A 137 5.73 7.09 -3.10
CA SER A 137 5.00 7.99 -2.19
C SER A 137 4.49 7.25 -0.95
N LEU A 138 4.00 6.01 -1.12
CA LEU A 138 3.55 5.17 -0.02
C LEU A 138 4.70 4.72 0.90
N VAL A 139 5.88 4.41 0.35
CA VAL A 139 7.10 4.13 1.14
C VAL A 139 7.42 5.32 2.05
N ARG A 140 7.50 6.53 1.48
CA ARG A 140 7.85 7.75 2.21
C ARG A 140 6.88 8.04 3.36
N LYS A 141 5.57 8.00 3.08
CA LYS A 141 4.52 8.21 4.10
C LYS A 141 4.59 7.20 5.24
N THR A 142 4.96 5.95 4.93
CA THR A 142 5.09 4.91 5.96
C THR A 142 6.33 5.13 6.83
N ASP A 143 7.39 5.72 6.27
CA ASP A 143 8.61 6.06 7.02
C ASP A 143 8.41 7.29 7.92
N ASP A 144 7.64 8.28 7.48
CA ASP A 144 7.40 9.52 8.24
C ASP A 144 6.48 9.29 9.46
N LEU A 145 5.46 8.43 9.36
CA LEU A 145 4.63 8.01 10.51
C LEU A 145 5.43 7.42 11.68
N LYS A 146 6.62 6.86 11.40
CA LYS A 146 7.51 6.34 12.44
C LYS A 146 8.28 7.46 13.15
N LYS A 147 8.61 8.55 12.44
CA LYS A 147 9.39 9.67 12.96
C LYS A 147 8.56 10.51 13.91
N GLU A 148 7.34 10.86 13.52
CA GLU A 148 6.39 11.65 14.33
C GLU A 148 6.15 10.97 15.69
N LYS A 149 5.84 9.67 15.68
CA LYS A 149 5.68 8.89 16.94
C LYS A 149 6.94 8.82 17.81
N LYS A 150 8.13 8.83 17.21
CA LYS A 150 9.39 8.77 17.97
C LYS A 150 9.69 10.11 18.66
N GLN A 151 9.31 11.23 18.04
CA GLN A 151 9.48 12.57 18.60
C GLN A 151 8.50 12.84 19.75
N GLU A 152 7.21 12.52 19.57
CA GLU A 152 6.19 12.67 20.63
C GLU A 152 6.55 11.88 21.90
N SER A 153 7.06 10.64 21.75
CA SER A 153 7.47 9.82 22.88
C SER A 153 8.73 10.34 23.60
N ALA A 154 9.58 11.11 22.93
CA ALA A 154 10.78 11.69 23.54
C ALA A 154 10.44 12.96 24.33
N GLU A 155 9.55 13.80 23.79
CA GLU A 155 9.09 15.05 24.39
C GLU A 155 8.22 14.84 25.63
N GLN A 156 7.51 13.70 25.73
CA GLN A 156 6.75 13.32 26.92
C GLN A 156 7.59 12.67 28.05
N SER A 157 8.87 12.38 27.79
CA SER A 157 9.77 11.67 28.74
C SER A 157 10.89 12.55 29.32
N GLY A 158 10.98 13.81 28.90
CA GLY A 158 11.92 14.82 29.40
C GLY A 158 11.18 15.93 30.14
#